data_AF-A0A0L8IBN7-F1
#
_entry.id   AF-A0A0L8IBN7-F1
#
_cell.length_a   1.000
_cell.length_b   1.000
_cell.length_c   1.000
_cell.angle_alpha   90.00
_cell.angle_beta   90.00
_cell.angle_gamma   90.00
#
_symmetry.space_group_name_H-M   'P 1'
#
loop_
_entity.id
_entity.type
_entity.pdbx_description
1 polymer ?
#
loop_
_entity_poly.entity_id
_entity_poly.type
_entity_poly.pdbx_seq_one_letter_code
_entity_poly.pdbx_strand_id
1 'polypeptide(L)'
;HVEVVELTTSLRLLTEGHSDEREFANYLLDVGNGNISAEKSLGEFKIKLPNDLESGTLSDLCDFVYAGFKNKFTNPVWLANRTIVTPTNEAAQFVNDFLLTRIPGELKIYRSSHTVDNKILYPIEFINKLIPSEFPPHILKLKKKTMHNDNASEKFRGY
;
A
#
# COMPACT_ATOMS: atom_id res chain seq x y z
N HIS A 1 19.45 -14.10 33.33
CA HIS A 1 18.35 -15.05 33.08
C HIS A 1 17.37 -14.33 32.19
N VAL A 2 17.04 -14.87 31.01
CA VAL A 2 16.03 -14.30 30.12
C VAL A 2 14.82 -15.21 30.22
N GLU A 3 13.68 -14.65 30.60
CA GLU A 3 12.40 -15.35 30.62
C GLU A 3 11.71 -15.11 29.28
N VAL A 4 11.46 -16.18 28.54
CA VAL A 4 10.75 -16.14 27.27
C VAL A 4 9.30 -16.50 27.55
N VAL A 5 8.38 -15.62 27.16
CA VAL A 5 6.94 -15.81 27.32
C VAL A 5 6.33 -15.99 25.93
N GLU A 6 5.55 -17.04 25.75
CA GLU A 6 4.93 -17.39 24.48
C GLU A 6 3.49 -16.85 24.39
N LEU A 7 3.10 -16.39 23.21
CA LEU A 7 1.73 -16.02 22.92
C LEU A 7 0.92 -17.28 22.60
N THR A 8 -0.02 -17.63 23.46
CA THR A 8 -0.81 -18.88 23.34
C THR A 8 -2.12 -18.72 22.57
N THR A 9 -2.60 -17.50 22.35
CA THR A 9 -3.89 -17.27 21.69
C THR A 9 -3.88 -15.99 20.87
N SER A 10 -4.28 -16.10 19.60
CA SER A 10 -4.52 -14.94 18.75
C SER A 10 -5.90 -14.37 19.04
N LEU A 11 -5.99 -13.10 19.41
CA LEU A 11 -7.28 -12.43 19.66
C LEU A 11 -8.20 -12.41 18.43
N ARG A 12 -7.65 -12.61 17.22
CA ARG A 12 -8.41 -12.75 15.97
C ARG A 12 -9.18 -14.08 15.88
N LEU A 13 -8.80 -15.08 16.66
CA LEU A 13 -9.48 -16.38 16.74
C LEU A 13 -10.68 -16.39 17.69
N LEU A 14 -10.91 -15.29 18.43
CA LEU A 14 -12.03 -15.18 19.38
C LEU A 14 -13.38 -14.95 18.68
N THR A 15 -13.37 -14.62 17.39
CA THR A 15 -14.56 -14.58 16.53
C THR A 15 -14.72 -15.92 15.83
N GLU A 16 -15.96 -16.37 15.55
CA GLU A 16 -16.24 -17.58 14.77
C GLU A 16 -15.78 -17.43 13.32
N GLY A 17 -14.46 -17.53 13.10
CA GLY A 17 -13.85 -17.50 11.78
C GLY A 17 -13.93 -18.84 11.06
N HIS A 18 -13.91 -18.79 9.73
CA HIS A 18 -13.83 -19.96 8.86
C HIS A 18 -12.50 -20.73 9.07
N SER A 19 -12.44 -22.00 8.65
CA SER A 19 -11.26 -22.88 8.86
C SER A 19 -9.94 -22.23 8.43
N ASP A 20 -9.94 -21.54 7.29
CA ASP A 20 -8.74 -20.94 6.69
C ASP A 20 -8.23 -19.74 7.51
N GLU A 21 -9.12 -18.95 8.10
CA GLU A 21 -8.75 -17.84 8.99
C GLU A 21 -8.07 -18.35 10.25
N ARG A 22 -8.51 -19.53 10.73
CA ARG A 22 -7.91 -20.16 11.91
C ARG A 22 -6.52 -20.69 11.61
N GLU A 23 -6.36 -21.33 10.46
CA GLU A 23 -5.07 -21.83 9.99
C GLU A 23 -4.06 -20.69 9.84
N PHE A 24 -4.45 -19.58 9.20
CA PHE A 24 -3.58 -18.42 9.04
C PHE A 24 -3.26 -17.74 10.38
N ALA A 25 -4.22 -17.65 11.30
CA ALA A 25 -3.98 -17.09 12.63
C ALA A 25 -3.00 -17.95 13.46
N ASN A 26 -3.09 -19.28 13.37
CA ASN A 26 -2.14 -20.19 13.99
C ASN A 26 -0.75 -20.06 13.37
N TYR A 27 -0.66 -19.97 12.05
CA TYR A 27 0.60 -19.68 11.36
C TYR A 27 1.25 -18.39 11.89
N LEU A 28 0.48 -17.30 12.07
CA LEU A 28 0.99 -16.05 12.63
C LEU A 28 1.45 -16.20 14.10
N LEU A 29 0.79 -17.04 14.90
CA LEU A 29 1.26 -17.36 16.26
C LEU A 29 2.59 -18.09 16.24
N ASP A 30 2.74 -19.07 15.35
CA ASP A 30 3.99 -19.83 15.22
C ASP A 30 5.14 -18.93 14.74
N VAL A 31 4.88 -18.00 13.81
CA VAL A 31 5.85 -16.98 13.41
C VAL A 31 6.21 -16.08 14.59
N GLY A 32 5.23 -15.62 15.37
CA GLY A 32 5.44 -14.73 16.52
C GLY A 32 6.23 -15.37 17.67
N ASN A 33 6.03 -16.67 17.91
CA ASN A 33 6.74 -17.44 18.93
C ASN A 33 8.09 -18.00 18.44
N GLY A 34 8.39 -17.88 17.15
CA GLY A 34 9.61 -18.45 16.55
C GLY A 34 9.56 -19.97 16.37
N ASN A 35 8.36 -20.56 16.34
CA ASN A 35 8.13 -21.99 16.13
C ASN A 35 8.23 -22.42 14.65
N ILE A 36 8.42 -21.47 13.73
CA ILE A 36 8.58 -21.74 12.30
C ILE A 36 10.06 -21.95 11.94
N SER A 37 10.33 -22.97 11.12
CA SER A 37 11.65 -23.19 10.53
C SER A 37 12.03 -22.02 9.62
N ALA A 38 13.01 -21.22 10.05
CA ALA A 38 13.61 -20.18 9.24
C ALA A 38 14.79 -20.75 8.44
N GLU A 39 14.80 -20.55 7.13
CA GLU A 39 15.97 -20.81 6.32
C GLU A 39 17.02 -19.73 6.59
N LYS A 40 18.21 -20.15 7.05
CA LYS A 40 19.32 -19.26 7.30
C LYS A 40 20.16 -19.13 6.04
N SER A 41 20.11 -17.95 5.42
CA SER A 41 20.91 -17.61 4.24
C SER A 41 21.71 -16.35 4.55
N LEU A 42 23.05 -16.38 4.50
CA LEU A 42 23.97 -15.22 4.63
C LEU A 42 23.38 -13.96 5.33
N GLY A 43 23.08 -14.06 6.63
CA GLY A 43 22.62 -12.91 7.43
C GLY A 43 21.13 -12.57 7.32
N GLU A 44 20.37 -13.29 6.51
CA GLU A 44 18.92 -13.21 6.37
C GLU A 44 18.25 -14.45 6.99
N PHE A 45 17.20 -14.22 7.77
CA PHE A 45 16.25 -15.25 8.19
C PHE A 45 15.05 -15.20 7.26
N LYS A 46 14.81 -16.28 6.52
CA LYS A 46 13.65 -16.38 5.63
C LYS A 46 12.64 -17.34 6.23
N ILE A 47 11.43 -16.84 6.46
CA ILE A 47 10.30 -17.70 6.77
C ILE A 47 9.64 -18.15 5.47
N LYS A 48 9.23 -19.41 5.42
CA LYS A 48 8.44 -19.91 4.29
C LYS A 48 7.02 -19.36 4.42
N LEU A 49 6.55 -18.66 3.39
CA LEU A 49 5.15 -18.26 3.28
C LEU A 49 4.30 -19.46 2.84
N PRO A 50 3.07 -19.61 3.36
CA PRO A 50 2.06 -20.48 2.78
C PRO A 50 1.91 -20.20 1.27
N ASN A 51 1.78 -21.25 0.46
CA ASN A 51 1.70 -21.13 -0.99
C ASN A 51 0.53 -20.23 -1.45
N ASP A 52 -0.55 -20.20 -0.67
CA ASP A 52 -1.76 -19.44 -0.97
C ASP A 52 -1.60 -17.92 -0.70
N LEU A 53 -0.46 -17.50 -0.16
CA LEU A 53 -0.14 -16.11 0.14
C LEU A 53 0.82 -15.47 -0.88
N GLU A 54 1.24 -16.21 -1.90
CA GLU A 54 2.09 -15.70 -2.97
C GLU A 54 1.25 -15.30 -4.19
N SER A 55 1.32 -14.01 -4.57
CA SER A 55 0.75 -13.53 -5.83
C SER A 55 1.81 -13.54 -6.92
N GLY A 56 1.49 -14.08 -8.10
CA GLY A 56 2.45 -14.18 -9.20
C GLY A 56 2.94 -12.83 -9.73
N THR A 57 2.03 -11.90 -10.04
CA THR A 57 2.39 -10.57 -10.57
C THR A 57 1.75 -9.44 -9.77
N LEU A 58 2.28 -8.21 -9.92
CA LEU A 58 1.65 -7.01 -9.36
C LEU A 58 0.21 -6.82 -9.88
N SER A 59 -0.08 -7.23 -11.12
CA SER A 59 -1.44 -7.20 -11.65
C SER A 59 -2.35 -8.10 -10.83
N ASP A 60 -1.94 -9.34 -10.60
CA ASP A 60 -2.71 -10.33 -9.86
C ASP A 60 -2.94 -9.88 -8.41
N LEU A 61 -1.91 -9.32 -7.77
CA LEU A 61 -2.04 -8.74 -6.43
C LEU A 61 -3.06 -7.60 -6.40
N CYS A 62 -2.99 -6.69 -7.38
CA CYS A 62 -3.93 -5.58 -7.49
C CYS A 62 -5.36 -6.08 -7.74
N ASP A 63 -5.54 -7.09 -8.58
CA ASP A 63 -6.85 -7.66 -8.90
C ASP A 63 -7.42 -8.46 -7.73
N PHE A 64 -6.56 -9.12 -6.94
CA PHE A 64 -6.93 -9.78 -5.69
C PHE A 64 -7.40 -8.77 -4.64
N VAL A 65 -6.58 -7.76 -4.33
CA VAL A 65 -6.89 -6.76 -3.29
C VAL A 65 -8.04 -5.85 -3.72
N TYR A 66 -8.05 -5.40 -4.98
CA TYR A 66 -9.01 -4.45 -5.53
C TYR A 66 -9.94 -5.12 -6.56
N ALA A 67 -10.53 -6.26 -6.21
CA ALA A 67 -11.44 -6.99 -7.09
C ALA A 67 -12.59 -6.10 -7.63
N GLY A 68 -12.68 -6.00 -8.97
CA GLY A 68 -13.65 -5.15 -9.64
C GLY A 68 -13.31 -3.65 -9.60
N PHE A 69 -12.02 -3.30 -9.46
CA PHE A 69 -11.53 -1.92 -9.36
C PHE A 69 -12.15 -0.97 -10.38
N LYS A 70 -12.23 -1.37 -11.65
CA LYS A 70 -12.79 -0.57 -12.76
C LYS A 70 -14.21 -0.03 -12.47
N ASN A 71 -15.00 -0.73 -11.67
CA ASN A 71 -16.38 -0.36 -11.35
C ASN A 71 -16.51 0.30 -9.97
N LYS A 72 -15.53 0.11 -9.08
CA LYS A 72 -15.61 0.48 -7.65
C LYS A 72 -14.65 1.59 -7.23
N PHE A 73 -13.73 2.01 -8.09
CA PHE A 73 -12.75 3.06 -7.79
C PHE A 73 -13.38 4.43 -7.40
N THR A 74 -14.66 4.63 -7.68
CA THR A 74 -15.41 5.84 -7.28
C THR A 74 -16.01 5.74 -5.87
N ASN A 75 -16.02 4.56 -5.24
CA ASN A 75 -16.58 4.33 -3.91
C ASN A 75 -15.49 4.48 -2.83
N PRO A 76 -15.51 5.56 -2.03
CA PRO A 76 -14.48 5.83 -1.02
C PRO A 76 -14.50 4.81 0.14
N VAL A 77 -15.68 4.33 0.55
CA VAL A 77 -15.80 3.34 1.63
C VAL A 77 -15.19 2.00 1.19
N TRP A 78 -15.42 1.61 -0.06
CA TRP A 78 -14.83 0.39 -0.60
C TRP A 78 -13.30 0.47 -0.72
N LEU A 79 -12.76 1.63 -1.08
CA LEU A 79 -11.31 1.86 -1.12
C LEU A 79 -10.69 1.87 0.28
N ALA A 80 -11.34 2.49 1.26
CA ALA A 80 -10.82 2.63 2.63
C ALA A 80 -10.64 1.28 3.35
N ASN A 81 -11.41 0.25 2.97
CA ASN A 81 -11.33 -1.08 3.55
C ASN A 81 -10.24 -1.96 2.93
N ARG A 82 -9.37 -1.40 2.07
CA ARG A 82 -8.39 -2.14 1.27
C ARG A 82 -7.06 -1.44 1.31
N THR A 83 -5.98 -2.21 1.41
CA THR A 83 -4.63 -1.66 1.44
C THR A 83 -3.62 -2.65 0.86
N ILE A 84 -2.61 -2.12 0.17
CA ILE A 84 -1.39 -2.84 -0.19
C ILE A 84 -0.27 -2.19 0.61
N VAL A 85 0.38 -2.96 1.47
CA VAL A 85 1.49 -2.49 2.29
C VAL A 85 2.79 -2.91 1.62
N THR A 86 3.73 -1.97 1.49
CA THR A 86 5.05 -2.22 0.91
C THR A 86 6.16 -1.90 1.92
N PRO A 87 7.34 -2.51 1.81
CA PRO A 87 8.47 -2.22 2.70
C PRO A 87 9.02 -0.79 2.57
N THR A 88 8.88 -0.17 1.38
CA THR A 88 9.40 1.16 1.08
C THR A 88 8.36 2.07 0.42
N ASN A 89 8.53 3.38 0.56
CA ASN A 89 7.69 4.39 -0.08
C ASN A 89 7.84 4.38 -1.62
N GLU A 90 9.02 4.03 -2.14
CA GLU A 90 9.24 3.91 -3.59
C GLU A 90 8.39 2.77 -4.17
N ALA A 91 8.37 1.61 -3.50
CA ALA A 91 7.50 0.51 -3.88
C ALA A 91 6.01 0.90 -3.77
N ALA A 92 5.62 1.63 -2.71
CA ALA A 92 4.25 2.14 -2.58
C ALA A 92 3.88 3.07 -3.74
N GLN A 93 4.78 3.98 -4.10
CA GLN A 93 4.58 4.90 -5.22
C GLN A 93 4.43 4.15 -6.55
N PHE A 94 5.24 3.11 -6.78
CA PHE A 94 5.14 2.27 -7.96
C PHE A 94 3.77 1.58 -8.07
N VAL A 95 3.27 1.01 -6.97
CA VAL A 95 1.93 0.40 -6.91
C VAL A 95 0.82 1.44 -7.15
N ASN A 96 0.94 2.61 -6.51
CA ASN A 96 -0.02 3.70 -6.69
C ASN A 96 -0.07 4.18 -8.15
N ASP A 97 1.10 4.38 -8.77
CA ASP A 97 1.20 4.77 -10.18
C ASP A 97 0.58 3.71 -11.09
N PHE A 98 0.82 2.43 -10.82
CA PHE A 98 0.23 1.32 -11.55
C PHE A 98 -1.31 1.33 -11.46
N LEU A 99 -1.88 1.50 -10.27
CA LEU A 99 -3.33 1.59 -10.09
C LEU A 99 -3.93 2.84 -10.76
N LEU A 100 -3.22 3.98 -10.73
CA LEU A 100 -3.63 5.21 -11.43
C LEU A 100 -3.73 5.02 -12.94
N THR A 101 -2.92 4.15 -13.55
CA THR A 101 -3.05 3.85 -14.99
C THR A 101 -4.38 3.18 -15.34
N ARG A 102 -4.98 2.45 -14.40
CA ARG A 102 -6.24 1.72 -14.56
C ARG A 102 -7.48 2.58 -14.37
N ILE A 103 -7.34 3.76 -13.75
CA ILE A 103 -8.43 4.73 -13.62
C ILE A 103 -8.59 5.47 -14.95
N PRO A 104 -9.80 5.55 -15.53
CA PRO A 104 -10.03 6.32 -16.74
C PRO A 104 -9.87 7.83 -16.49
N GLY A 105 -9.54 8.57 -17.55
CA GLY A 105 -9.40 10.03 -17.50
C GLY A 105 -7.95 10.52 -17.57
N GLU A 106 -7.83 11.83 -17.71
CA GLU A 106 -6.56 12.52 -17.90
C GLU A 106 -5.73 12.54 -16.60
N LEU A 107 -4.44 12.19 -16.74
CA LEU A 107 -3.47 12.30 -15.67
C LEU A 107 -3.01 13.75 -15.53
N LYS A 108 -3.27 14.36 -14.37
CA LYS A 108 -2.71 15.66 -14.01
C LYS A 108 -1.49 15.47 -13.13
N ILE A 109 -0.40 16.14 -13.50
CA ILE A 109 0.87 16.10 -12.80
C ILE A 109 1.11 17.47 -12.15
N TYR A 110 1.18 17.47 -10.83
CA TYR A 110 1.51 18.64 -10.03
C TYR A 110 2.95 18.52 -9.56
N ARG A 111 3.71 19.60 -9.67
CA ARG A 111 5.09 19.69 -9.19
C ARG A 111 5.10 20.67 -8.03
N SER A 112 5.65 20.25 -6.89
CA SER A 112 5.87 21.14 -5.76
C SER A 112 6.77 22.30 -6.17
N SER A 113 6.47 23.51 -5.67
CA SER A 113 7.34 24.67 -5.84
C SER A 113 8.25 24.75 -4.63
N HIS A 114 9.50 24.30 -4.76
CA HIS A 114 10.52 24.46 -3.72
C HIS A 114 11.45 25.61 -4.08
N THR A 115 11.47 26.66 -3.27
CA THR A 115 12.51 27.69 -3.29
C THR A 115 13.45 27.45 -2.12
N VAL A 116 14.74 27.30 -2.41
CA VAL A 116 15.80 27.27 -1.40
C VAL A 116 16.67 28.52 -1.52
N ASP A 117 17.08 29.06 -0.38
CA ASP A 117 17.91 30.26 -0.31
C ASP A 117 19.32 30.04 -0.86
N ASN A 118 19.82 28.80 -0.83
CA ASN A 118 21.19 28.46 -1.19
C ASN A 118 21.27 27.46 -2.35
N LYS A 119 20.87 27.92 -3.54
CA LYS A 119 20.78 27.13 -4.80
C LYS A 119 22.12 26.51 -5.26
N ILE A 120 23.25 26.98 -4.74
CA ILE A 120 24.59 26.46 -5.06
C ILE A 120 24.86 25.15 -4.29
N LEU A 121 24.43 25.07 -3.04
CA LEU A 121 24.61 23.90 -2.18
C LEU A 121 23.53 22.83 -2.41
N TYR A 122 22.33 23.26 -2.81
CA TYR A 122 21.20 22.36 -3.08
C TYR A 122 20.58 22.68 -4.44
N PRO A 123 21.11 22.08 -5.53
CA PRO A 123 20.50 22.18 -6.83
C PRO A 123 19.06 21.68 -6.80
N ILE A 124 18.19 22.31 -7.58
CA ILE A 124 16.76 21.96 -7.60
C ILE A 124 16.55 20.52 -8.07
N GLU A 125 17.42 20.00 -8.93
CA GLU A 125 17.41 18.62 -9.40
C GLU A 125 17.67 17.61 -8.28
N PHE A 126 18.49 17.99 -7.29
CA PHE A 126 18.75 17.18 -6.11
C PHE A 126 17.54 17.20 -5.17
N ILE A 127 17.00 18.40 -4.88
CA ILE A 127 15.83 18.57 -4.03
C ILE A 127 14.61 17.82 -4.59
N ASN A 128 14.40 17.90 -5.91
CA ASN A 128 13.26 17.27 -6.57
C ASN A 128 13.31 15.73 -6.57
N LYS A 129 14.47 15.13 -6.23
CA LYS A 129 14.65 13.69 -6.06
C LYS A 129 14.45 13.24 -4.62
N LEU A 130 14.40 14.15 -3.65
CA LEU A 130 14.18 13.79 -2.26
C LEU A 130 12.76 13.26 -2.09
N ILE A 131 12.65 12.09 -1.46
CA ILE A 131 11.39 11.49 -1.01
C ILE A 131 11.54 11.28 0.50
N PRO A 132 11.56 12.36 1.30
CA PRO A 132 11.68 12.21 2.74
C PRO A 132 10.46 11.47 3.27
N SER A 133 10.71 10.60 4.27
CA SER A 133 9.65 10.09 5.13
C SER A 133 8.79 11.26 5.60
N GLU A 134 7.46 11.12 5.55
CA GLU A 134 6.45 12.11 6.01
C GLU A 134 6.08 13.24 5.03
N PHE A 135 6.79 13.42 3.90
CA PHE A 135 6.43 14.46 2.93
C PHE A 135 5.90 13.86 1.61
N PRO A 136 4.91 14.50 0.98
CA PRO A 136 4.48 14.09 -0.35
C PRO A 136 5.65 14.21 -1.33
N PRO A 137 5.75 13.30 -2.31
CA PRO A 137 6.78 13.39 -3.33
C PRO A 137 6.67 14.70 -4.09
N HIS A 138 7.80 15.20 -4.60
CA HIS A 138 7.86 16.41 -5.42
C HIS A 138 6.85 16.40 -6.58
N ILE A 139 6.54 15.21 -7.10
CA ILE A 139 5.59 15.00 -8.19
C ILE A 139 4.35 14.31 -7.64
N LEU A 140 3.23 15.02 -7.65
CA LEU A 140 1.92 14.47 -7.31
C LEU A 140 1.14 14.17 -8.60
N LYS A 141 0.82 12.89 -8.82
CA LYS A 141 0.05 12.40 -9.96
C LYS A 141 -1.40 12.15 -9.55
N LEU A 142 -2.35 12.80 -10.21
CA LEU A 142 -3.78 12.70 -9.88
C LEU A 142 -4.61 12.45 -11.14
N LYS A 143 -5.70 11.69 -11.00
CA LYS A 143 -6.76 11.60 -12.01
C LYS A 143 -8.06 12.12 -11.42
N LYS A 144 -8.82 12.87 -12.22
CA LYS A 144 -10.12 13.39 -11.80
C LYS A 144 -11.10 12.24 -11.65
N LYS A 145 -11.83 12.21 -10.55
CA LYS A 145 -13.01 11.36 -10.38
C LYS A 145 -14.08 11.84 -11.37
N THR A 146 -14.26 11.15 -12.48
CA THR A 146 -15.40 11.36 -13.38
C THR A 146 -16.62 10.69 -12.76
N MET A 147 -17.44 11.47 -12.08
CA MET A 147 -18.84 11.10 -11.86
C MET A 147 -19.51 11.18 -13.23
N HIS A 148 -19.93 10.05 -13.81
CA HIS A 148 -20.97 10.09 -14.86
C HIS A 148 -22.25 10.56 -14.17
N ASN A 149 -22.45 11.87 -14.14
CA ASN A 149 -23.71 12.47 -13.76
C ASN A 149 -23.89 13.71 -14.64
N ASP A 150 -24.82 13.62 -15.59
CA ASP A 150 -25.10 14.60 -16.64
C ASP A 150 -25.66 15.94 -16.13
N ASN A 151 -25.42 16.34 -14.87
CA ASN A 151 -26.02 17.56 -14.29
C ASN A 151 -25.13 18.31 -13.28
N ALA A 152 -23.81 18.13 -13.28
CA ALA A 152 -22.92 18.74 -12.27
C ALA A 152 -22.11 19.96 -12.76
N SER A 153 -22.58 20.69 -13.79
CA SER A 153 -21.88 21.88 -14.31
C SER A 153 -22.17 23.20 -13.58
N GLU A 154 -23.00 23.24 -12.53
CA GLU A 154 -23.40 24.51 -11.90
C GLU A 154 -22.91 24.79 -10.48
N LYS A 155 -22.12 23.93 -9.83
CA LYS A 155 -21.78 24.15 -8.40
C LYS A 155 -20.30 24.13 -8.05
N PHE A 156 -19.48 24.92 -8.72
CA PHE A 156 -18.22 25.43 -8.10
C PHE A 156 -17.89 26.83 -8.63
N ARG A 157 -18.66 27.82 -8.18
CA ARG A 157 -18.29 29.24 -8.24
C ARG A 157 -18.36 29.77 -6.80
N GLY A 158 -17.19 30.03 -6.22
CA GLY A 158 -17.01 30.53 -4.86
C GLY A 158 -16.60 29.43 -3.88
N TYR A 159 -15.31 29.26 -3.65
CA TYR A 159 -14.55 29.83 -2.52
C TYR A 159 -13.08 29.91 -2.92
#